data_AF-A0A0R1JZZ7-F1
#
_entry.id   AF-A0A0R1JZZ7-F1
#
_cell.length_a   1.000
_cell.length_b   1.000
_cell.length_c   1.000
_cell.angle_alpha   90.00
_cell.angle_beta   90.00
_cell.angle_gamma   90.00
#
_symmetry.space_group_name_H-M   'P 1'
#
loop_
_entity.id
_entity.type
_entity.pdbx_description
1 polymer ?
#
loop_
_entity_poly.entity_id
_entity_poly.type
_entity_poly.pdbx_seq_one_letter_code
_entity_poly.pdbx_strand_id
1 'polypeptide(L)'
;MHKITDERLIKRNLMNIRVAFAVENLAILVILGVQFVKGMPWGQVVSYTNLPFLILMIGCFTTVVMSVNISAPTADKRKVPVNRVLLQGLVAWVIFALLFRVMIGGRPWLSLLCGLVVAGVVTGIMLFANHYRDSDDAD
;
A
#
# COMPACT_ATOMS: atom_id res chain seq x y z
N MET A 1 -29.22 -14.40 -15.59
CA MET A 1 -27.95 -14.53 -14.83
C MET A 1 -28.19 -15.48 -13.68
N HIS A 2 -27.49 -16.62 -13.62
CA HIS A 2 -27.60 -17.52 -12.48
C HIS A 2 -26.92 -16.87 -11.27
N LYS A 3 -27.66 -16.70 -10.17
CA LYS A 3 -27.12 -16.16 -8.94
C LYS A 3 -26.11 -17.17 -8.38
N ILE A 4 -24.84 -16.77 -8.28
CA ILE A 4 -23.81 -17.62 -7.68
C ILE A 4 -24.09 -17.66 -6.18
N THR A 5 -24.61 -18.79 -5.69
CA THR A 5 -24.97 -19.00 -4.27
C THR A 5 -23.83 -19.58 -3.45
N ASP A 6 -22.79 -20.13 -4.10
CA ASP A 6 -21.67 -20.78 -3.43
C ASP A 6 -20.62 -19.75 -2.99
N GLU A 7 -20.39 -19.65 -1.68
CA GLU A 7 -19.42 -18.73 -1.08
C GLU A 7 -18.00 -18.94 -1.61
N ARG A 8 -17.63 -20.17 -1.98
CA ARG A 8 -16.29 -20.48 -2.51
C ARG A 8 -16.06 -19.83 -3.87
N LEU A 9 -17.10 -19.81 -4.71
CA LEU A 9 -17.08 -19.16 -6.02
C LEU A 9 -17.04 -17.64 -5.88
N ILE A 10 -17.76 -17.07 -4.91
CA ILE A 10 -17.70 -15.63 -4.61
C ILE A 10 -16.29 -15.22 -4.18
N LYS A 11 -15.67 -15.96 -3.24
CA LYS A 11 -14.30 -15.68 -2.79
C LYS A 11 -13.28 -15.73 -3.93
N ARG A 12 -13.37 -16.76 -4.79
CA ARG A 12 -12.52 -16.87 -5.99
C ARG A 12 -12.70 -15.70 -6.94
N ASN A 13 -13.94 -15.27 -7.17
CA ASN A 13 -14.21 -14.15 -8.08
C ASN A 13 -13.65 -12.82 -7.54
N LEU A 14 -13.82 -12.56 -6.24
CA LEU A 14 -13.22 -11.38 -5.59
C LEU A 14 -11.68 -11.38 -5.68
N MET A 15 -11.06 -12.55 -5.52
CA MET A 15 -9.61 -12.70 -5.69
C MET A 15 -9.18 -12.42 -7.13
N ASN A 16 -9.93 -12.91 -8.12
CA ASN A 16 -9.66 -12.64 -9.53
C ASN A 16 -9.81 -11.14 -9.87
N ILE A 17 -10.85 -10.47 -9.34
CA ILE A 17 -11.03 -9.01 -9.51
C ILE A 17 -9.84 -8.26 -8.90
N ARG A 18 -9.38 -8.66 -7.70
CA ARG A 18 -8.21 -8.04 -7.07
C ARG A 18 -6.95 -8.18 -7.95
N VAL A 19 -6.73 -9.35 -8.53
CA VAL A 19 -5.59 -9.58 -9.44
C VAL A 19 -5.75 -8.75 -10.72
N ALA A 20 -6.94 -8.66 -11.29
CA ALA A 20 -7.22 -7.84 -12.48
C ALA A 20 -6.87 -6.36 -12.24
N PHE A 21 -7.30 -5.78 -11.11
CA PHE A 21 -6.94 -4.41 -10.72
C PHE A 21 -5.43 -4.22 -10.53
N ALA A 22 -4.74 -5.21 -9.96
CA ALA A 22 -3.28 -5.15 -9.81
C ALA A 22 -2.56 -5.15 -11.17
N VAL A 23 -3.03 -5.97 -12.12
CA VAL A 23 -2.51 -6.02 -13.49
C VAL A 23 -2.79 -4.71 -14.24
N GLU A 24 -3.98 -4.13 -14.09
CA GLU A 24 -4.33 -2.83 -14.67
C GLU A 24 -3.40 -1.71 -14.18
N ASN A 25 -3.19 -1.61 -12.86
CA ASN A 25 -2.27 -0.64 -12.29
C ASN A 25 -0.84 -0.81 -12.80
N LEU A 26 -0.38 -2.06 -13.00
CA LEU A 26 0.94 -2.35 -13.56
C LEU A 26 1.03 -1.90 -15.02
N ALA A 27 0.00 -2.12 -15.82
CA ALA A 27 -0.06 -1.63 -17.20
C ALA A 27 0.02 -0.10 -17.27
N ILE A 28 -0.68 0.61 -16.38
CA ILE A 28 -0.62 2.08 -16.30
C ILE A 28 0.77 2.56 -15.89
N LEU A 29 1.45 1.88 -14.96
CA LEU A 29 2.84 2.18 -14.60
C LEU A 29 3.78 2.07 -15.81
N VAL A 30 3.61 1.04 -16.64
CA VAL A 30 4.40 0.89 -17.88
C VAL A 30 4.14 2.06 -18.84
N ILE A 31 2.89 2.48 -19.00
CA ILE A 31 2.53 3.64 -19.85
C ILE A 31 3.22 4.92 -19.34
N LEU A 32 3.17 5.19 -18.04
CA LEU A 32 3.84 6.34 -17.44
C LEU A 32 5.37 6.27 -17.59
N GLY A 33 5.94 5.06 -17.44
CA GLY A 33 7.36 4.82 -17.68
C GLY A 33 7.76 5.14 -19.12
N VAL A 34 6.95 4.75 -20.10
CA VAL A 34 7.17 5.10 -21.51
C VAL A 34 7.07 6.61 -21.75
N GLN A 35 6.12 7.31 -21.11
CA GLN A 35 6.03 8.79 -21.22
C GLN A 35 7.28 9.48 -20.68
N PHE A 36 7.82 8.98 -19.57
CA PHE A 36 9.07 9.48 -19.02
C PHE A 36 10.25 9.26 -19.98
N VAL A 37 10.38 8.05 -20.55
CA VAL A 37 11.44 7.74 -21.54
C VAL A 37 11.30 8.58 -22.82
N LYS A 38 10.07 8.93 -23.22
CA LYS A 38 9.79 9.82 -24.36
C LYS A 38 10.12 11.30 -24.10
N GLY A 39 10.69 11.63 -22.95
CA GLY A 39 11.20 12.97 -22.65
C GLY A 39 10.23 13.88 -21.91
N MET A 40 9.09 13.37 -21.42
CA MET A 40 8.21 14.15 -20.55
C MET A 40 8.91 14.41 -19.20
N PRO A 41 9.02 15.67 -18.73
CA PRO A 41 9.64 15.97 -17.46
C PRO A 41 8.87 15.30 -16.32
N TRP A 42 9.60 14.79 -15.33
CA TRP A 42 9.04 14.02 -14.21
C TRP A 42 7.85 14.71 -13.52
N GLY A 43 7.94 16.03 -13.33
CA GLY A 43 6.86 16.83 -12.73
C GLY A 43 5.56 16.83 -13.54
N GLN A 44 5.60 16.62 -14.86
CA GLN A 44 4.42 16.47 -15.71
C GLN A 44 3.90 15.02 -15.76
N VAL A 45 4.80 14.04 -15.65
CA VAL A 45 4.41 12.61 -15.56
C VAL A 45 3.61 12.36 -14.27
N VAL A 46 4.02 12.98 -13.16
CA VAL A 46 3.40 12.84 -11.83
C VAL A 46 2.40 13.97 -11.52
N SER A 47 1.89 14.65 -12.56
CA SER A 47 0.92 15.74 -12.40
C SER A 47 -0.52 15.22 -12.38
N TYR A 48 -1.39 15.86 -11.60
CA TYR A 48 -2.84 15.61 -11.62
C TYR A 48 -3.49 15.95 -12.98
N THR A 49 -2.81 16.71 -13.83
CA THR A 49 -3.24 16.99 -15.20
C THR A 49 -2.97 15.82 -16.16
N ASN A 50 -2.13 14.87 -15.77
CA ASN A 50 -1.81 13.69 -16.58
C ASN A 50 -2.84 12.59 -16.28
N LEU A 51 -3.70 12.31 -17.26
CA LEU A 51 -4.83 11.39 -17.10
C LEU A 51 -4.39 9.97 -16.67
N PRO A 52 -3.39 9.33 -17.30
CA PRO A 52 -2.80 8.08 -16.83
C PRO A 52 -2.36 8.09 -15.35
N PHE A 53 -1.76 9.18 -14.88
CA PHE A 53 -1.35 9.29 -13.48
C PHE A 53 -2.55 9.37 -12.53
N LEU A 54 -3.58 10.11 -12.92
CA LEU A 54 -4.82 10.20 -12.15
C LEU A 54 -5.54 8.85 -12.06
N ILE A 55 -5.62 8.11 -13.18
CA ILE A 55 -6.22 6.77 -13.19
C ILE A 55 -5.41 5.81 -12.30
N LEU A 56 -4.08 5.87 -12.35
CA LEU A 56 -3.21 5.09 -11.46
C LEU A 56 -3.51 5.39 -9.99
N MET A 57 -3.67 6.66 -9.62
CA MET A 57 -3.99 7.05 -8.24
C MET A 57 -5.31 6.45 -7.77
N ILE A 58 -6.37 6.54 -8.58
CA ILE A 58 -7.68 5.96 -8.28
C ILE A 58 -7.57 4.43 -8.15
N GLY A 59 -6.87 3.79 -9.09
CA GLY A 59 -6.64 2.34 -9.11
C GLY A 59 -5.85 1.83 -7.91
N CYS A 60 -4.83 2.58 -7.47
CA CYS A 60 -4.08 2.30 -6.26
C CYS A 60 -4.97 2.39 -5.01
N PHE A 61 -5.77 3.45 -4.87
CA PHE A 61 -6.68 3.59 -3.72
C PHE A 61 -7.73 2.47 -3.68
N THR A 62 -8.33 2.13 -4.82
CA THR A 62 -9.27 1.01 -4.90
C THR A 62 -8.62 -0.32 -4.53
N THR A 63 -7.39 -0.56 -4.98
CA THR A 63 -6.64 -1.77 -4.61
C THR A 63 -6.36 -1.84 -3.10
N VAL A 64 -6.00 -0.71 -2.48
CA VAL A 64 -5.81 -0.63 -1.02
C VAL A 64 -7.10 -0.96 -0.29
N VAL A 65 -8.23 -0.36 -0.67
CA VAL A 65 -9.54 -0.64 -0.06
C VAL A 65 -9.91 -2.12 -0.23
N MET A 66 -9.70 -2.69 -1.42
CA MET A 66 -9.95 -4.11 -1.68
C MET A 66 -9.00 -5.06 -0.93
N SER A 67 -7.83 -4.59 -0.48
CA SER A 67 -6.86 -5.39 0.27
C SER A 67 -7.20 -5.52 1.75
N VAL A 68 -8.06 -4.66 2.29
CA VAL A 68 -8.48 -4.70 3.69
C VAL A 68 -9.37 -5.94 3.89
N ASN A 69 -8.82 -6.95 4.57
CA ASN A 69 -9.60 -8.10 5.00
C ASN A 69 -10.39 -7.74 6.26
N ILE A 70 -11.72 -7.85 6.21
CA ILE A 70 -12.64 -7.69 7.35
C ILE A 70 -12.76 -9.02 8.11
N SER A 71 -11.64 -9.70 8.35
CA SER A 71 -11.62 -10.88 9.23
C SER A 71 -11.44 -10.40 10.66
N ALA A 72 -12.31 -10.87 11.57
CA ALA A 72 -12.31 -10.52 12.99
C ALA A 72 -10.88 -10.60 13.60
N PRO A 73 -10.54 -9.65 14.48
CA PRO A 73 -9.17 -9.21 14.63
C PRO A 73 -8.42 -10.10 15.61
N THR A 74 -7.25 -10.58 15.18
CA THR A 74 -6.05 -10.79 16.02
C THR A 74 -6.07 -11.80 17.17
N ALA A 75 -7.22 -12.34 17.61
CA ALA A 75 -7.29 -13.28 18.74
C ALA A 75 -6.38 -14.50 18.53
N ASP A 76 -6.33 -15.04 17.32
CA ASP A 76 -5.63 -16.31 17.04
C ASP A 76 -4.19 -16.13 16.49
N LYS A 77 -3.58 -14.93 16.67
CA LYS A 77 -2.28 -14.61 16.05
C LYS A 77 -1.22 -14.30 17.09
N ARG A 78 -0.23 -15.20 17.21
CA ARG A 78 0.96 -15.04 18.04
C ARG A 78 1.58 -13.63 17.96
N LYS A 79 1.92 -13.08 19.12
CA LYS A 79 2.57 -11.77 19.29
C LYS A 79 3.89 -11.70 18.53
N VAL A 80 4.12 -10.60 17.83
CA VAL A 80 5.34 -10.36 17.06
C VAL A 80 6.34 -9.62 17.98
N PRO A 81 7.63 -9.98 17.99
CA PRO A 81 8.63 -9.26 18.78
C PRO A 81 8.72 -7.80 18.31
N VAL A 82 8.80 -6.87 19.27
CA VAL A 82 8.83 -5.42 19.02
C VAL A 82 9.95 -5.02 18.07
N ASN A 83 11.11 -5.68 18.14
CA ASN A 83 12.24 -5.45 17.22
C ASN A 83 11.88 -5.68 15.75
N ARG A 84 11.03 -6.68 15.46
CA ARG A 84 10.56 -6.91 14.09
C ARG A 84 9.57 -5.85 13.63
N VAL A 85 8.71 -5.35 14.53
CA VAL A 85 7.78 -4.26 14.23
C VAL A 85 8.54 -2.95 13.96
N LEU A 86 9.56 -2.64 14.76
CA LEU A 86 10.44 -1.50 14.54
C LEU A 86 11.22 -1.60 13.24
N LEU A 87 11.74 -2.78 12.89
CA LEU A 87 12.40 -3.02 11.61
C LEU A 87 11.44 -2.76 10.44
N GLN A 88 10.19 -3.23 10.53
CA GLN A 88 9.16 -2.96 9.52
C GLN A 88 8.86 -1.46 9.41
N GLY A 89 8.77 -0.74 10.53
CA GLY A 89 8.61 0.71 10.56
C GLY A 89 9.78 1.46 9.90
N LEU A 90 11.01 1.01 10.15
CA LEU A 90 12.21 1.60 9.55
C LEU A 90 12.28 1.36 8.03
N VAL A 91 11.92 0.15 7.58
CA VAL A 91 11.79 -0.16 6.15
C VAL A 91 10.72 0.72 5.50
N ALA A 92 9.55 0.85 6.13
CA ALA A 92 8.49 1.73 5.66
C ALA A 92 8.96 3.19 5.56
N TRP A 93 9.70 3.67 6.57
CA TRP A 93 10.28 5.02 6.55
C TRP A 93 11.17 5.26 5.35
N VAL A 94 12.10 4.35 5.07
CA VAL A 94 13.01 4.46 3.91
C VAL A 94 12.23 4.50 2.60
N ILE A 95 11.23 3.63 2.44
CA ILE A 95 10.40 3.57 1.24
C ILE A 95 9.63 4.88 1.03
N PHE A 96 8.93 5.36 2.06
CA PHE A 96 8.14 6.59 1.95
C PHE A 96 9.02 7.85 1.80
N ALA A 97 10.17 7.91 2.48
CA ALA A 97 11.12 9.00 2.31
C ALA A 97 11.65 9.06 0.87
N LEU A 98 11.92 7.90 0.25
CA LEU A 98 12.37 7.82 -1.14
C LEU A 98 11.24 8.24 -2.11
N LEU A 99 10.01 7.77 -1.90
CA LEU A 99 8.85 8.18 -2.68
C LEU A 99 8.63 9.70 -2.61
N PHE A 100 8.62 10.29 -1.42
CA PHE A 100 8.45 11.74 -1.26
C PHE A 100 9.62 12.53 -1.83
N ARG A 101 10.84 11.98 -1.82
CA ARG A 101 11.99 12.63 -2.44
C ARG A 101 11.81 12.74 -3.95
N VAL A 102 11.28 11.69 -4.57
CA VAL A 102 10.96 11.65 -6.01
C VAL A 102 9.79 12.60 -6.34
N MET A 103 8.80 12.76 -5.47
CA MET A 103 7.66 13.64 -5.71
C MET A 103 7.93 15.13 -5.44
N ILE A 104 8.64 15.48 -4.37
CA ILE A 104 8.77 16.87 -3.88
C ILE A 104 9.92 17.63 -4.55
N GLY A 105 10.87 16.94 -5.20
CA GLY A 105 11.82 17.52 -6.14
C GLY A 105 12.44 18.86 -5.73
N GLY A 106 13.29 18.88 -4.69
CA GLY A 106 14.11 20.06 -4.39
C GLY A 106 14.51 20.27 -2.92
N ARG A 107 13.84 19.62 -1.95
CA ARG A 107 14.16 19.77 -0.51
C ARG A 107 14.27 18.43 0.22
N PRO A 108 15.49 17.86 0.40
CA PRO A 108 15.69 16.56 1.07
C PRO A 108 15.09 16.46 2.47
N TRP A 109 15.15 17.54 3.23
CA TRP A 109 14.66 17.58 4.61
C TRP A 109 13.13 17.37 4.69
N LEU A 110 12.35 17.99 3.79
CA LEU A 110 10.90 17.81 3.77
C LEU A 110 10.50 16.38 3.41
N SER A 111 11.19 15.74 2.46
CA SER A 111 10.91 14.34 2.11
C SER A 111 11.15 13.38 3.28
N LEU A 112 12.19 13.62 4.08
CA LEU A 112 12.49 12.81 5.27
C LEU A 112 11.44 13.02 6.36
N LEU A 113 11.02 14.27 6.60
CA LEU A 113 9.99 14.60 7.58
C LEU A 113 8.64 13.97 7.21
N CYS A 114 8.20 14.11 5.95
CA CYS A 114 6.96 13.50 5.48
C CYS A 114 7.01 11.97 5.57
N GLY A 115 8.13 11.35 5.19
CA GLY A 115 8.34 9.92 5.35
C GLY A 115 8.26 9.49 6.82
N LEU A 116 8.83 10.27 7.74
CA LEU A 116 8.85 10.00 9.18
C LEU A 116 7.45 10.02 9.77
N VAL A 117 6.63 11.00 9.40
CA VAL A 117 5.24 11.11 9.87
C VAL A 117 4.44 9.87 9.46
N VAL A 118 4.53 9.46 8.18
CA VAL A 118 3.81 8.27 7.69
C VAL A 118 4.31 7.00 8.40
N ALA A 119 5.62 6.82 8.51
CA ALA A 119 6.19 5.66 9.17
C ALA A 119 5.82 5.59 10.66
N GLY A 120 5.76 6.74 11.34
CA GLY A 120 5.31 6.83 12.73
C GLY A 120 3.86 6.35 12.89
N VAL A 121 2.95 6.81 12.03
CA VAL A 121 1.55 6.39 12.03
C VAL A 121 1.43 4.88 11.77
N VAL A 122 2.11 4.36 10.74
CA VAL A 122 2.07 2.92 10.41
C VAL A 122 2.62 2.07 11.55
N THR A 123 3.76 2.46 12.12
CA THR A 123 4.39 1.75 13.24
C THR A 123 3.51 1.80 14.48
N GLY A 124 2.86 2.94 14.75
CA GLY A 124 1.90 3.10 15.84
C GLY A 124 0.70 2.16 15.71
N ILE A 125 0.11 2.07 14.50
CA ILE A 125 -0.98 1.13 14.22
C ILE A 125 -0.50 -0.32 14.41
N MET A 126 0.69 -0.67 13.94
CA MET A 126 1.24 -2.03 14.10
C MET A 126 1.51 -2.37 15.57
N LEU A 127 2.02 -1.43 16.36
CA LEU A 127 2.24 -1.61 17.79
C LEU A 127 0.92 -1.77 18.55
N PHE A 128 -0.07 -0.93 18.24
CA PHE A 128 -1.41 -1.03 18.82
C PHE A 128 -2.06 -2.38 18.46
N ALA A 129 -1.99 -2.79 17.19
CA ALA A 129 -2.49 -4.10 16.76
C ALA A 129 -1.72 -5.27 17.42
N ASN A 130 -0.41 -5.12 17.67
CA ASN A 130 0.40 -6.12 18.34
C ASN A 130 0.14 -6.21 19.86
N HIS A 131 -0.44 -5.17 20.46
CA HIS A 131 -0.84 -5.20 21.86
C HIS A 131 -2.03 -6.15 22.10
N TYR A 132 -2.97 -6.23 21.16
CA TYR A 132 -4.15 -7.11 21.22
C TYR A 132 -3.92 -8.53 20.68
N ARG A 133 -2.66 -8.94 20.50
CA ARG A 133 -2.30 -10.29 20.07
C ARG A 133 -2.01 -11.15 21.29
N ASP A 134 -2.54 -12.36 21.30
CA ASP A 134 -2.28 -13.31 22.38
C ASP A 134 -0.77 -13.55 22.53
N SER A 135 -0.31 -13.36 23.76
CA SER A 135 0.95 -13.92 24.24
C SER A 135 0.65 -15.36 24.59
N ASP A 136 1.14 -16.30 23.77
CA ASP A 136 1.29 -17.71 24.17
C ASP A 136 2.35 -17.81 25.29
N ASP A 137 2.08 -17.18 26.42
CA ASP A 137 2.79 -17.33 27.68
C ASP A 137 1.82 -17.99 28.68
N ALA A 138 1.31 -19.16 28.31
CA ALA A 138 0.72 -20.12 29.22
C ALA A 138 1.01 -21.53 28.69
N ASP A 139 2.03 -22.14 29.30
CA ASP A 139 2.50 -23.53 29.29
C ASP A 139 3.37 -24.05 28.12
#